data_AF-U1Y9E8-F1
#
_entry.id   AF-U1Y9E8-F1
#
_cell.length_a   1.000
_cell.length_b   1.000
_cell.length_c   1.000
_cell.angle_alpha   90.00
_cell.angle_beta   90.00
_cell.angle_gamma   90.00
#
_symmetry.space_group_name_H-M   'P 1'
#
loop_
_entity.id
_entity.type
_entity.pdbx_description
1 polymer ?
#
loop_
_entity_poly.entity_id
_entity_poly.type
_entity_poly.pdbx_seq_one_letter_code
_entity_poly.pdbx_strand_id
1 'polypeptide(L)'
;MRLLQIIVVLFLSWAGYTYYSQSEQLASKQSELVNLQREVTKVEEDKKQLELQVKRMNDQEYISELARKNFFLSKEGEIIFLTPDENKKKQ
;
A
#
# COMPACT_ATOMS: atom_id res chain seq x y z
N MET A 1 -46.52 45.01 -5.81
CA MET A 1 -45.20 45.12 -6.49
C MET A 1 -44.04 45.46 -5.56
N ARG A 2 -44.13 46.48 -4.68
CA ARG A 2 -43.01 46.89 -3.78
C ARG A 2 -42.57 45.83 -2.76
N LEU A 3 -43.50 45.06 -2.20
CA LEU A 3 -43.21 43.96 -1.26
C LEU A 3 -42.44 42.79 -1.91
N LEU A 4 -42.74 42.50 -3.18
CA LEU A 4 -42.07 41.45 -3.95
C LEU A 4 -40.59 41.79 -4.20
N GLN A 5 -40.29 43.06 -4.45
CA GLN A 5 -38.91 43.53 -4.65
C GLN A 5 -38.06 43.36 -3.40
N ILE A 6 -38.62 43.62 -2.21
CA ILE A 6 -37.93 43.43 -0.94
C ILE A 6 -37.61 41.94 -0.70
N ILE A 7 -38.56 41.04 -0.99
CA ILE A 7 -38.34 39.59 -0.86
C ILE A 7 -37.25 39.11 -1.82
N VAL A 8 -37.23 39.59 -3.06
CA VAL A 8 -36.19 39.24 -4.04
C VAL A 8 -34.81 39.73 -3.59
N VAL A 9 -34.71 40.95 -3.05
CA VAL A 9 -33.43 41.49 -2.54
C VAL A 9 -32.93 40.68 -1.33
N LEU A 10 -33.82 40.29 -0.43
CA LEU A 10 -33.47 39.42 0.71
C LEU A 10 -33.02 38.03 0.25
N PHE A 11 -33.72 37.44 -0.72
CA PHE A 11 -33.35 36.15 -1.29
C PHE A 11 -31.99 36.19 -2.01
N LEU A 12 -31.73 37.24 -2.80
CA LEU A 12 -30.44 37.42 -3.48
C LEU A 12 -29.29 37.66 -2.48
N SER A 13 -29.54 38.42 -1.43
CA SER A 13 -28.56 38.63 -0.35
C SER A 13 -28.23 37.31 0.37
N TRP A 14 -29.25 36.51 0.68
CA TRP A 14 -29.07 35.19 1.28
C TRP A 14 -28.36 34.20 0.35
N ALA A 15 -28.73 34.17 -0.93
CA ALA A 15 -28.10 33.32 -1.94
C ALA A 15 -26.62 33.70 -2.16
N GLY A 16 -26.31 34.99 -2.23
CA GLY A 16 -24.95 35.49 -2.35
C GLY A 16 -24.08 35.14 -1.13
N TYR A 17 -24.62 35.30 0.08
CA TYR A 17 -23.93 34.88 1.32
C TYR A 17 -23.66 33.37 1.35
N THR A 18 -24.65 32.56 0.98
CA THR A 18 -24.55 31.10 0.96
C THR A 18 -23.59 30.60 -0.11
N TYR A 19 -23.48 31.29 -1.25
CA TYR A 19 -22.51 30.97 -2.30
C TYR A 19 -21.07 31.27 -1.85
N TYR A 20 -20.85 32.43 -1.21
CA TYR A 20 -19.53 32.80 -0.69
C TYR A 20 -19.04 31.81 0.39
N SER A 21 -19.92 31.44 1.33
CA SER A 21 -19.58 30.51 2.42
C SER A 21 -19.30 29.07 1.96
N GLN A 22 -19.84 28.65 0.81
CA GLN A 22 -19.58 27.31 0.25
C GLN A 22 -18.20 27.19 -0.41
N SER A 23 -17.62 28.30 -0.89
CA SER A 23 -16.33 28.27 -1.60
C SER A 23 -15.15 27.93 -0.69
N GLU A 24 -15.11 28.47 0.53
CA GLU A 24 -14.06 28.14 1.51
C GLU A 24 -14.11 26.67 1.96
N GLN A 25 -15.31 26.12 2.12
CA GLN A 25 -15.50 24.72 2.50
C GLN A 25 -15.10 23.74 1.39
N LEU A 26 -15.16 24.17 0.12
CA LEU A 26 -14.78 23.33 -1.01
C LEU A 26 -13.25 23.25 -1.15
N ALA A 27 -12.55 24.36 -0.89
CA ALA A 27 -11.08 24.41 -0.92
C ALA A 27 -10.44 23.53 0.16
N SER A 28 -10.98 23.56 1.39
CA SER A 28 -10.49 22.72 2.48
C SER A 28 -10.69 21.23 2.19
N LYS A 29 -11.88 20.85 1.69
CA LYS A 29 -12.18 19.47 1.28
C LYS A 29 -11.28 18.99 0.15
N GLN A 30 -10.98 19.85 -0.83
CA GLN A 30 -10.08 19.48 -1.93
C GLN A 30 -8.66 19.21 -1.43
N SER A 31 -8.15 20.01 -0.50
CA SER A 31 -6.83 19.80 0.12
C SER A 31 -6.78 18.50 0.92
N GLU A 32 -7.83 18.22 1.69
CA GLU A 32 -7.97 16.98 2.45
C GLU A 32 -7.99 15.74 1.53
N LEU A 33 -8.74 15.79 0.42
CA LEU A 33 -8.76 14.73 -0.58
C LEU A 33 -7.38 14.48 -1.22
N VAL A 34 -6.64 15.54 -1.55
CA VAL A 34 -5.29 15.41 -2.12
C VAL A 34 -4.33 14.77 -1.12
N ASN A 35 -4.44 15.13 0.16
CA ASN A 35 -3.60 14.52 1.20
C ASN A 35 -3.95 13.06 1.45
N LEU A 36 -5.24 12.72 1.51
CA LEU A 36 -5.70 11.33 1.65
C LEU A 36 -5.27 10.48 0.45
N GLN A 37 -5.41 11.01 -0.77
CA GLN A 37 -4.96 10.30 -1.97
C GLN A 37 -3.45 10.02 -1.93
N ARG A 38 -2.64 10.99 -1.47
CA ARG A 38 -1.20 10.82 -1.30
C ARG A 38 -0.88 9.76 -0.25
N GLU A 39 -1.61 9.73 0.86
CA GLU A 39 -1.46 8.73 1.91
C GLU A 39 -1.80 7.32 1.41
N VAL A 40 -2.91 7.17 0.68
CA VAL A 40 -3.28 5.90 0.04
C VAL A 40 -2.19 5.42 -0.90
N THR A 41 -1.70 6.28 -1.79
CA THR A 41 -0.62 5.91 -2.73
C THR A 41 0.65 5.48 -1.99
N LYS A 42 1.03 6.17 -0.91
CA LYS A 42 2.19 5.80 -0.10
C LYS A 42 2.01 4.43 0.55
N VAL A 43 0.85 4.18 1.15
CA VAL A 43 0.53 2.90 1.80
C VAL A 43 0.49 1.75 0.79
N GLU A 44 -0.03 1.98 -0.42
CA GLU A 44 -0.02 0.98 -1.50
C GLU A 44 1.42 0.66 -1.96
N GLU A 45 2.28 1.66 -2.07
CA GLU A 45 3.68 1.47 -2.43
C GLU A 45 4.44 0.70 -1.34
N ASP A 46 4.24 1.06 -0.07
CA ASP A 46 4.81 0.36 1.08
C ASP A 46 4.35 -1.11 1.12
N LYS A 47 3.05 -1.35 0.88
CA LYS A 47 2.49 -2.70 0.78
C LYS A 47 3.18 -3.50 -0.33
N LYS A 48 3.33 -2.92 -1.52
CA LYS A 48 3.98 -3.59 -2.66
C LYS A 48 5.45 -3.91 -2.38
N GLN A 49 6.16 -3.01 -1.71
CA GLN A 49 7.53 -3.25 -1.28
C GLN A 49 7.62 -4.37 -0.24
N LEU A 50 6.70 -4.41 0.72
CA LEU A 50 6.61 -5.49 1.71
C LEU A 50 6.30 -6.83 1.05
N GLU A 51 5.34 -6.89 0.12
CA GLU A 51 5.02 -8.11 -0.63
C GLU A 51 6.23 -8.62 -1.43
N LEU A 52 7.00 -7.71 -2.03
CA LEU A 52 8.24 -8.04 -2.72
C LEU A 52 9.30 -8.61 -1.76
N GLN A 53 9.43 -8.03 -0.56
CA GLN A 53 10.34 -8.54 0.48
C GLN A 53 9.90 -9.92 0.97
N VAL A 54 8.61 -10.12 1.23
CA VAL A 54 8.04 -11.42 1.61
C VAL A 54 8.30 -12.46 0.53
N LYS A 55 8.14 -12.10 -0.75
CA LYS A 55 8.49 -13.00 -1.87
C LYS A 55 9.97 -13.36 -1.89
N ARG A 56 10.85 -12.37 -1.70
CA ARG A 56 12.31 -12.59 -1.63
C ARG A 56 12.72 -13.47 -0.44
N MET A 57 12.06 -13.33 0.70
CA MET A 57 12.29 -14.19 1.88
C MET A 57 11.82 -15.63 1.65
N ASN A 58 10.66 -15.81 1.01
CA ASN A 58 10.17 -17.13 0.63
C ASN A 58 11.09 -17.85 -0.36
N ASP A 59 11.81 -17.10 -1.22
CA ASP A 59 12.83 -17.67 -2.10
C ASP A 59 14.11 -18.10 -1.35
N GLN A 60 14.50 -17.45 -0.25
CA GLN A 60 15.78 -17.74 0.41
C GLN A 60 15.81 -19.11 1.11
N GLU A 61 14.71 -19.51 1.73
CA GLU A 61 14.62 -20.78 2.47
C GLU A 61 14.53 -21.98 1.51
N TYR A 62 13.74 -21.85 0.44
CA TYR A 62 13.69 -22.84 -0.65
C TYR A 62 15.09 -23.03 -1.28
N ILE A 63 15.81 -21.93 -1.48
CA ILE A 63 17.20 -21.95 -1.98
C ILE A 63 18.15 -22.61 -0.99
N SER A 64 18.02 -22.37 0.31
CA SER A 64 18.89 -23.03 1.31
C SER A 64 18.61 -24.52 1.44
N GLU A 65 17.35 -24.94 1.36
CA GLU A 65 16.96 -26.36 1.41
C GLU A 65 17.36 -27.10 0.13
N LEU A 66 17.25 -26.45 -1.04
CA LEU A 66 17.78 -26.97 -2.29
C LEU A 66 19.31 -27.10 -2.25
N ALA A 67 20.02 -26.11 -1.70
CA ALA A 67 21.48 -26.11 -1.58
C ALA A 67 21.97 -27.22 -0.65
N ARG A 68 21.29 -27.45 0.48
CA ARG A 68 21.58 -28.55 1.41
C ARG A 68 21.31 -29.91 0.79
N LYS A 69 20.18 -30.06 0.10
CA LYS A 69 19.72 -31.34 -0.46
C LYS A 69 20.48 -31.78 -1.71
N ASN A 70 20.77 -30.87 -2.63
CA ASN A 70 21.33 -31.23 -3.93
C ASN A 70 22.83 -30.95 -4.06
N PHE A 71 23.37 -30.06 -3.23
CA PHE A 71 24.77 -29.62 -3.32
C PHE A 71 25.54 -29.87 -2.01
N PHE A 72 24.91 -30.50 -1.03
CA PHE A 72 25.49 -30.80 0.29
C PHE A 72 26.13 -29.57 0.94
N LEU A 73 25.65 -28.37 0.63
CA LEU A 73 26.17 -27.15 1.25
C LEU A 73 25.66 -27.08 2.69
N SER A 74 26.60 -26.88 3.61
CA SER A 74 26.35 -26.72 5.05
C SER A 74 26.96 -25.41 5.54
N LYS A 75 26.37 -24.80 6.57
CA LYS A 75 26.87 -23.54 7.13
C LYS A 75 28.17 -23.79 7.91
N GLU A 76 28.94 -22.73 8.12
CA GLU A 76 30.24 -22.83 8.79
C GLU A 76 30.10 -23.39 10.22
N GLY A 77 30.74 -24.54 10.48
CA GLY A 77 30.61 -25.31 11.72
C GLY A 77 29.68 -26.54 11.66
N GLU A 78 28.97 -26.76 10.56
CA GLU A 78 28.16 -27.97 10.33
C GLU A 78 29.01 -29.10 9.70
N ILE A 79 28.72 -30.36 10.05
CA ILE A 79 29.37 -31.56 9.48
C ILE A 79 28.33 -32.34 8.67
N ILE A 80 28.60 -32.55 7.38
CA ILE A 80 27.72 -33.29 6.47
C ILE A 80 27.94 -34.79 6.68
N PHE A 81 26.91 -35.52 7.13
CA PHE A 81 26.95 -36.99 7.20
C PHE A 81 26.43 -37.59 5.89
N LEU A 82 27.32 -38.18 5.11
CA LEU A 82 26.94 -38.99 3.94
C LEU A 82 26.65 -40.42 4.42
N THR A 83 25.38 -40.75 4.66
CA THR A 83 24.98 -42.13 4.97
C THR A 83 25.11 -42.98 3.69
N PRO A 84 25.63 -44.23 3.74
CA PRO A 84 25.91 -45.04 2.55
C PRO A 84 24.71 -45.44 1.66
N ASP A 85 23.50 -44.94 1.91
CA ASP A 85 22.27 -45.43 1.28
C ASP A 85 21.72 -44.56 0.14
N GLU A 86 22.17 -43.31 -0.04
CA GLU A 86 21.56 -42.40 -1.04
C GLU A 86 22.12 -42.59 -2.47
N ASN A 87 23.38 -43.03 -2.62
CA ASN A 87 23.97 -43.34 -3.95
C ASN A 87 23.82 -44.81 -4.39
N LYS A 88 23.09 -45.64 -3.63
CA LYS A 88 22.83 -47.05 -3.94
C LYS A 88 21.38 -47.35 -4.39
N LYS A 89 20.57 -46.35 -4.74
CA LYS A 89 19.19 -46.56 -5.26
C LYS A 89 18.93 -46.12 -6.70
N LYS A 90 19.98 -45.92 -7.50
CA LYS A 90 19.89 -45.91 -8.97
C LYS A 90 21.01 -46.75 -9.61
N GLN A 91 21.07 -48.01 -9.21
CA GLN A 91 21.32 -49.13 -10.12
C GLN A 91 20.06 -49.98 -10.15
#